data_AF-A0A9E3Q881-F1
#
_entry.id   AF-A0A9E3Q881-F1
#
_cell.length_a   1.000
_cell.length_b   1.000
_cell.length_c   1.000
_cell.angle_alpha   90.00
_cell.angle_beta   90.00
_cell.angle_gamma   90.00
#
_symmetry.space_group_name_H-M   'P 1'
#
loop_
_entity.id
_entity.type
_entity.pdbx_description
1 polymer ?
#
loop_
_entity_poly.entity_id
_entity_poly.type
_entity_poly.pdbx_seq_one_letter_code
_entity_poly.pdbx_strand_id
1 'polypeptide(L)'
;METSPQGLALTSSEELAGDIAPLRRALGEPEVLASLTALAELVEAPRPDTVPALRAFLERYRDRMLMAVELPAIRQAYDHAMRGEVRELVALDRSLAGQLGRSAFADASRHTGRMQLRRVRPLRQRTLQRYLGAVERGEATGWHMVVFGVLLALFSMPLRQGLVHFAIQAQRQVLNSAPVTDRLTLSERSRLCAECDAPVGAAVQRLIPAFVPRVVQASP
;
A
#
# COMPACT_ATOMS: atom_id res chain seq x y z
N MET A 1 -23.38 -4.95 39.48
CA MET A 1 -21.92 -4.90 39.72
C MET A 1 -21.38 -6.22 39.17
N GLU A 2 -20.76 -6.35 38.00
CA GLU A 2 -20.27 -5.45 36.96
C GLU A 2 -20.42 -6.21 35.62
N THR A 3 -20.98 -5.56 34.61
CA THR A 3 -20.92 -6.03 33.22
C THR A 3 -19.57 -5.57 32.64
N SER A 4 -18.62 -6.50 32.48
CA SER A 4 -17.41 -6.25 31.70
C SER A 4 -17.74 -6.22 30.20
N PRO A 5 -17.39 -5.16 29.45
CA PRO A 5 -17.46 -5.19 28.00
C PRO A 5 -16.19 -5.85 27.46
N GLN A 6 -16.31 -7.08 26.94
CA GLN A 6 -15.24 -7.67 26.12
C GLN A 6 -15.23 -6.96 24.77
N GLY A 7 -14.40 -5.91 24.68
CA GLY A 7 -14.13 -5.18 23.46
C GLY A 7 -13.38 -6.02 22.44
N LEU A 8 -13.93 -6.04 21.22
CA LEU A 8 -13.22 -6.13 19.94
C LEU A 8 -11.98 -7.03 19.94
N ALA A 9 -12.23 -8.34 19.91
CA ALA A 9 -11.21 -9.29 19.46
C ALA A 9 -10.74 -8.88 18.05
N LEU A 10 -9.42 -8.73 17.93
CA LEU A 10 -8.69 -8.47 16.69
C LEU A 10 -9.17 -9.46 15.62
N THR A 11 -9.98 -8.96 14.68
CA THR A 11 -10.33 -9.66 13.45
C THR A 11 -9.03 -10.06 12.76
N SER A 12 -8.90 -11.35 12.46
CA SER A 12 -7.68 -11.88 11.85
C SER A 12 -7.39 -11.12 10.55
N SER A 13 -6.11 -10.96 10.21
CA SER A 13 -5.70 -10.26 8.97
C SER A 13 -6.37 -10.83 7.71
N GLU A 14 -6.79 -12.10 7.73
CA GLU A 14 -7.47 -12.79 6.64
C GLU A 14 -8.96 -12.42 6.57
N GLU A 15 -9.63 -12.27 7.71
CA GLU A 15 -11.02 -11.87 7.80
C GLU A 15 -11.23 -10.40 7.40
N LEU A 16 -10.20 -9.57 7.60
CA LEU A 16 -10.16 -8.22 7.04
C LEU A 16 -10.03 -8.25 5.51
N ALA A 17 -9.15 -9.06 4.92
CA ALA A 17 -8.72 -8.89 3.52
C ALA A 17 -9.82 -8.95 2.43
N GLY A 18 -10.98 -9.57 2.69
CA GLY A 18 -12.02 -9.78 1.67
C GLY A 18 -11.53 -10.60 0.47
N ASP A 19 -12.35 -10.78 -0.57
CA ASP A 19 -11.92 -11.51 -1.77
C ASP A 19 -11.04 -10.64 -2.68
N ILE A 20 -9.73 -10.62 -2.41
CA ILE A 20 -8.72 -9.91 -3.21
C ILE A 20 -8.33 -10.66 -4.50
N ALA A 21 -8.90 -11.84 -4.78
CA ALA A 21 -8.51 -12.66 -5.91
C ALA A 21 -8.67 -11.98 -7.30
N PRO A 22 -9.72 -11.17 -7.56
CA PRO A 22 -9.82 -10.43 -8.82
C PRO A 22 -8.66 -9.47 -9.04
N LEU A 23 -8.26 -8.76 -7.96
CA LEU A 23 -7.14 -7.83 -7.99
C LEU A 23 -5.82 -8.57 -8.21
N ARG A 24 -5.58 -9.67 -7.48
CA ARG A 24 -4.38 -10.50 -7.66
C ARG A 24 -4.24 -11.04 -9.08
N ARG A 25 -5.35 -11.48 -9.69
CA ARG A 25 -5.36 -11.94 -11.09
C ARG A 25 -5.02 -10.83 -12.07
N ALA A 26 -5.49 -9.61 -11.82
CA ALA A 26 -5.20 -8.44 -12.66
C ALA A 26 -3.74 -7.94 -12.49
N LEU A 27 -3.22 -8.01 -11.26
CA LEU A 27 -1.89 -7.51 -10.90
C LEU A 27 -0.77 -8.49 -11.17
N GLY A 28 -1.02 -9.80 -11.11
CA GLY A 28 -0.04 -10.88 -11.06
C GLY A 28 0.86 -10.84 -9.81
N GLU A 29 1.86 -11.72 -9.73
CA GLU A 29 2.76 -11.76 -8.57
C GLU A 29 3.60 -10.48 -8.47
N PRO A 30 3.74 -9.91 -7.26
CA PRO A 30 4.46 -8.66 -7.07
C PRO A 30 5.96 -8.89 -7.25
N GLU A 31 6.59 -8.01 -8.04
CA GLU A 31 8.01 -8.10 -8.37
C GLU A 31 8.87 -7.72 -7.16
N VAL A 32 10.00 -8.41 -6.98
CA VAL A 32 10.89 -8.23 -5.84
C VAL A 32 11.42 -6.80 -5.83
N LEU A 33 11.39 -6.15 -4.67
CA LEU A 33 11.94 -4.82 -4.42
C LEU A 33 13.34 -4.70 -5.01
N ALA A 34 13.46 -4.03 -6.16
CA ALA A 34 14.76 -3.82 -6.77
C ALA A 34 15.56 -2.87 -5.85
N SER A 35 16.54 -3.47 -5.19
CA SER A 35 17.49 -2.91 -4.21
C SER A 35 16.90 -2.48 -2.86
N LEU A 36 16.94 -3.41 -1.89
CA LEU A 36 16.80 -3.09 -0.46
C LEU A 36 17.77 -2.00 0.02
N THR A 37 18.95 -1.88 -0.62
CA THR A 37 19.92 -0.82 -0.30
C THR A 37 19.36 0.56 -0.65
N ALA A 38 18.77 0.72 -1.84
CA ALA A 38 18.17 2.00 -2.24
C ALA A 38 16.95 2.34 -1.36
N LEU A 39 16.17 1.33 -0.96
CA LEU A 39 15.09 1.54 0.00
C LEU A 39 15.63 1.92 1.37
N ALA A 40 16.74 1.33 1.83
CA ALA A 40 17.40 1.68 3.09
C ALA A 40 17.80 3.15 3.09
N GLU A 41 18.45 3.61 2.04
CA GLU A 41 18.86 5.01 1.88
C GLU A 41 17.66 5.95 1.89
N LEU A 42 16.61 5.60 1.15
CA LEU A 42 15.39 6.41 1.03
C LEU A 42 14.65 6.58 2.38
N VAL A 43 14.66 5.55 3.22
CA VAL A 43 14.03 5.60 4.55
C VAL A 43 15.04 5.90 5.66
N GLU A 44 16.26 6.28 5.29
CA GLU A 44 17.41 6.51 6.16
C GLU A 44 17.62 5.38 7.17
N ALA A 45 17.54 4.12 6.77
CA ALA A 45 17.65 2.93 7.60
C ALA A 45 19.01 2.21 7.46
N PRO A 46 19.42 1.42 8.47
CA PRO A 46 20.56 0.52 8.30
C PRO A 46 20.25 -0.55 7.25
N ARG A 47 21.29 -1.08 6.59
CA ARG A 47 21.14 -2.21 5.68
C ARG A 47 20.70 -3.46 6.47
N PRO A 48 19.72 -4.24 5.99
CA PRO A 48 19.12 -5.35 6.72
C PRO A 48 19.99 -6.64 6.67
N ASP A 49 21.27 -6.52 7.05
CA ASP A 49 22.25 -7.62 7.00
C ASP A 49 22.29 -8.45 8.31
N THR A 50 21.66 -7.94 9.36
CA THR A 50 21.51 -8.61 10.67
C THR A 50 20.07 -8.50 11.14
N VAL A 51 19.65 -9.35 12.08
CA VAL A 51 18.27 -9.33 12.60
C VAL A 51 17.91 -7.99 13.26
N PRO A 52 18.77 -7.38 14.11
CA PRO A 52 18.49 -6.05 14.65
C PRO A 52 18.40 -4.97 13.56
N ALA A 53 19.26 -5.04 12.53
CA ALA A 53 19.23 -4.08 11.43
C ALA A 53 17.98 -4.26 10.55
N LEU A 54 17.55 -5.50 10.29
CA LEU A 54 16.29 -5.79 9.58
C LEU A 54 15.08 -5.25 10.35
N ARG A 55 15.04 -5.42 11.67
CA ARG A 55 13.96 -4.85 12.50
C ARG A 55 13.91 -3.33 12.40
N ALA A 56 15.05 -2.67 12.60
CA ALA A 56 15.14 -1.21 12.48
C ALA A 56 14.79 -0.71 11.07
N PHE A 57 15.17 -1.47 10.03
CA PHE A 57 14.80 -1.20 8.65
C PHE A 57 13.28 -1.29 8.45
N LEU A 58 12.65 -2.38 8.89
CA LEU A 58 11.21 -2.60 8.76
C LEU A 58 10.41 -1.50 9.46
N GLU A 59 10.83 -1.10 10.67
CA GLU A 59 10.22 0.02 11.40
C GLU A 59 10.34 1.35 10.63
N ARG A 60 11.55 1.68 10.13
CA ARG A 60 11.76 2.91 9.34
C ARG A 60 10.99 2.90 8.02
N TYR A 61 10.97 1.77 7.31
CA TYR A 61 10.19 1.59 6.10
C TYR A 61 8.70 1.80 6.38
N ARG A 62 8.17 1.14 7.41
CA ARG A 62 6.78 1.26 7.83
C ARG A 62 6.40 2.73 8.09
N ASP A 63 7.19 3.42 8.89
CA ASP A 63 6.81 4.75 9.39
C ASP A 63 7.07 5.85 8.36
N ARG A 64 8.19 5.79 7.63
CA ARG A 64 8.62 6.85 6.70
C ARG A 64 8.17 6.67 5.26
N MET A 65 7.90 5.44 4.83
CA MET A 65 7.46 5.14 3.47
C MET A 65 6.02 4.65 3.45
N LEU A 66 5.75 3.51 4.09
CA LEU A 66 4.46 2.85 3.95
C LEU A 66 3.31 3.70 4.49
N MET A 67 3.40 4.14 5.76
CA MET A 67 2.35 4.91 6.41
C MET A 67 2.33 6.39 5.98
N ALA A 68 3.48 6.98 5.71
CA ALA A 68 3.60 8.40 5.38
C ALA A 68 3.37 8.71 3.89
N VAL A 69 3.65 7.77 2.98
CA VAL A 69 3.64 8.01 1.52
C VAL A 69 2.72 7.02 0.80
N GLU A 70 2.97 5.71 0.92
CA GLU A 70 2.30 4.71 0.07
C GLU A 70 0.80 4.59 0.39
N LEU A 71 0.41 4.41 1.66
CA LEU A 71 -0.99 4.28 2.04
C LEU A 71 -1.81 5.56 1.76
N PRO A 72 -1.33 6.78 2.09
CA PRO A 72 -2.00 8.02 1.70
C PRO A 72 -2.13 8.18 0.18
N ALA A 73 -1.13 7.78 -0.60
CA ALA A 73 -1.19 7.82 -2.06
C ALA A 73 -2.22 6.85 -2.63
N ILE A 74 -2.27 5.61 -2.13
CA ILE A 74 -3.29 4.63 -2.54
C ILE A 74 -4.69 5.16 -2.26
N ARG A 75 -4.91 5.71 -1.05
CA ARG A 75 -6.21 6.29 -0.66
C ARG A 75 -6.63 7.41 -1.61
N GLN A 76 -5.75 8.37 -1.85
CA GLN A 76 -6.04 9.51 -2.74
C GLN A 76 -6.28 9.06 -4.19
N ALA A 77 -5.48 8.11 -4.68
CA ALA A 77 -5.65 7.56 -6.02
C ALA A 77 -7.00 6.83 -6.16
N TYR A 78 -7.40 6.05 -5.15
CA TYR A 78 -8.72 5.42 -5.08
C TYR A 78 -9.84 6.47 -5.12
N ASP A 79 -9.73 7.50 -4.30
CA ASP A 79 -10.70 8.58 -4.21
C ASP A 79 -10.90 9.32 -5.54
N HIS A 80 -9.80 9.70 -6.20
CA HIS A 80 -9.85 10.35 -7.51
C HIS A 80 -10.38 9.42 -8.60
N ALA A 81 -10.00 8.14 -8.56
CA ALA A 81 -10.46 7.16 -9.52
C ALA A 81 -11.97 6.92 -9.43
N MET A 82 -12.52 6.84 -8.21
CA MET A 82 -13.96 6.69 -7.97
C MET A 82 -14.78 7.89 -8.43
N ARG A 83 -14.21 9.10 -8.35
CA ARG A 83 -14.85 10.35 -8.79
C ARG A 83 -14.60 10.70 -10.27
N GLY A 84 -13.74 9.93 -10.96
CA GLY A 84 -13.36 10.21 -12.34
C GLY A 84 -12.44 11.44 -12.51
N GLU A 85 -11.76 11.85 -11.43
CA GLU A 85 -10.89 13.03 -11.33
C GLU A 85 -9.50 12.74 -11.90
N VAL A 86 -9.43 12.51 -13.22
CA VAL A 86 -8.17 12.10 -13.89
C VAL A 86 -7.08 13.17 -13.77
N ARG A 87 -7.43 14.46 -13.79
CA ARG A 87 -6.45 15.54 -13.71
C ARG A 87 -5.76 15.54 -12.35
N GLU A 88 -6.53 15.35 -11.30
CA GLU A 88 -6.09 15.27 -9.91
C GLU A 88 -5.27 13.99 -9.69
N LEU A 89 -5.69 12.86 -10.27
CA LEU A 89 -4.91 11.62 -10.27
C LEU A 89 -3.52 11.78 -10.91
N VAL A 90 -3.44 12.46 -12.06
CA VAL A 90 -2.16 12.78 -12.72
C VAL A 90 -1.33 13.76 -11.88
N ALA A 91 -1.96 14.74 -11.23
CA ALA A 91 -1.28 15.67 -10.34
C ALA A 91 -0.69 14.96 -9.10
N LEU A 92 -1.45 14.05 -8.50
CA LEU A 92 -0.99 13.18 -7.40
C LEU A 92 0.23 12.37 -7.83
N ASP A 93 0.15 11.65 -8.96
CA ASP A 93 1.27 10.82 -9.45
C ASP A 93 2.54 11.66 -9.67
N ARG A 94 2.41 12.85 -10.28
CA ARG A 94 3.56 13.76 -10.46
C ARG A 94 4.14 14.24 -9.14
N SER A 95 3.30 14.54 -8.15
CA SER A 95 3.77 15.02 -6.84
C SER A 95 4.66 13.99 -6.13
N LEU A 96 4.38 12.69 -6.33
CA LEU A 96 5.18 11.59 -5.76
C LEU A 96 6.57 11.50 -6.38
N ALA A 97 6.76 11.95 -7.62
CA ALA A 97 8.09 11.98 -8.24
C ALA A 97 9.06 12.90 -7.50
N GLY A 98 8.56 14.01 -6.93
CA GLY A 98 9.36 14.88 -6.07
C GLY A 98 9.73 14.24 -4.74
N GLN A 99 8.88 13.34 -4.21
CA GLN A 99 9.08 12.70 -2.90
C GLN A 99 9.97 11.46 -2.98
N LEU A 100 9.80 10.63 -4.01
CA LEU A 100 10.54 9.37 -4.17
C LEU A 100 11.90 9.56 -4.84
N GLY A 101 12.10 10.72 -5.48
CA GLY A 101 13.34 11.09 -6.15
C GLY A 101 13.76 10.11 -7.26
N ARG A 102 15.07 10.05 -7.50
CA ARG A 102 15.70 9.12 -8.44
C ARG A 102 16.44 8.05 -7.64
N SER A 103 15.75 6.97 -7.31
CA SER A 103 16.29 5.82 -6.59
C SER A 103 15.96 4.53 -7.34
N ALA A 104 16.73 3.45 -7.09
CA ALA A 104 16.39 2.14 -7.65
C ALA A 104 15.01 1.65 -7.18
N PHE A 105 14.59 2.05 -5.96
CA PHE A 105 13.22 1.85 -5.48
C PHE A 105 12.19 2.56 -6.36
N ALA A 106 12.43 3.85 -6.70
CA ALA A 106 11.55 4.59 -7.58
C ALA A 106 11.46 3.93 -8.98
N ASP A 107 12.59 3.45 -9.51
CA ASP A 107 12.60 2.73 -10.78
C ASP A 107 11.79 1.43 -10.72
N ALA A 108 11.93 0.65 -9.65
CA ALA A 108 11.14 -0.56 -9.41
C ALA A 108 9.64 -0.23 -9.30
N SER A 109 9.29 0.74 -8.47
CA SER A 109 7.91 1.20 -8.24
C SER A 109 7.24 1.65 -9.55
N ARG A 110 7.95 2.40 -10.40
CA ARG A 110 7.48 2.81 -11.73
C ARG A 110 7.35 1.62 -12.67
N HIS A 111 8.32 0.72 -12.68
CA HIS A 111 8.29 -0.47 -13.52
C HIS A 111 7.08 -1.34 -13.20
N THR A 112 6.90 -1.69 -11.91
CA THR A 112 5.78 -2.49 -11.42
C THR A 112 4.45 -1.85 -11.75
N GLY A 113 4.26 -0.55 -11.48
CA GLY A 113 3.00 0.13 -11.80
C GLY A 113 2.68 0.13 -13.30
N ARG A 114 3.69 0.35 -14.16
CA ARG A 114 3.52 0.28 -15.62
C ARG A 114 3.22 -1.13 -16.11
N MET A 115 3.83 -2.15 -15.52
CA MET A 115 3.52 -3.54 -15.82
C MET A 115 2.09 -3.90 -15.44
N GLN A 116 1.61 -3.44 -14.28
CA GLN A 116 0.22 -3.59 -13.86
C GLN A 116 -0.75 -2.88 -14.82
N LEU A 117 -0.47 -1.63 -15.21
CA LEU A 117 -1.27 -0.89 -16.19
C LEU A 117 -1.36 -1.60 -17.55
N ARG A 118 -0.26 -2.21 -18.02
CA ARG A 118 -0.25 -2.99 -19.27
C ARG A 118 -1.19 -4.19 -19.19
N ARG A 119 -1.26 -4.88 -18.04
CA ARG A 119 -2.14 -6.04 -17.83
C ARG A 119 -3.63 -5.65 -17.87
N VAL A 120 -3.97 -4.48 -17.33
CA VAL A 120 -5.36 -4.00 -17.28
C VAL A 120 -5.77 -3.16 -18.50
N ARG A 121 -4.86 -2.89 -19.43
CA ARG A 121 -5.11 -2.10 -20.65
C ARG A 121 -6.36 -2.53 -21.45
N PRO A 122 -6.72 -3.82 -21.56
CA PRO A 122 -7.93 -4.23 -22.30
C PRO A 122 -9.25 -3.72 -21.68
N LEU A 123 -9.25 -3.30 -20.41
CA LEU A 123 -10.46 -2.83 -19.73
C LEU A 123 -10.90 -1.46 -20.26
N ARG A 124 -12.12 -1.38 -20.79
CA ARG A 124 -12.66 -0.16 -21.43
C ARG A 124 -13.23 0.86 -20.44
N GLN A 125 -12.52 1.14 -19.34
CA GLN A 125 -12.95 2.13 -18.34
C GLN A 125 -12.28 3.48 -18.62
N ARG A 126 -13.09 4.56 -18.70
CA ARG A 126 -12.65 5.88 -19.18
C ARG A 126 -11.54 6.50 -18.33
N THR A 127 -11.65 6.47 -17.00
CA THR A 127 -10.65 6.98 -16.05
C THR A 127 -9.31 6.27 -16.24
N LEU A 128 -9.33 4.93 -16.29
CA LEU A 128 -8.15 4.09 -16.51
C LEU A 128 -7.49 4.41 -17.86
N GLN A 129 -8.26 4.48 -18.94
CA GLN A 129 -7.70 4.76 -20.27
C GLN A 129 -7.07 6.15 -20.37
N ARG A 130 -7.69 7.16 -19.74
CA ARG A 130 -7.12 8.51 -19.72
C ARG A 130 -5.85 8.59 -18.87
N TYR A 131 -5.83 7.91 -17.72
CA TYR A 131 -4.64 7.82 -16.87
C TYR A 131 -3.51 7.04 -17.57
N LEU A 132 -3.81 5.90 -18.18
CA LEU A 132 -2.87 5.12 -18.98
C LEU A 132 -2.28 5.96 -20.11
N GLY A 133 -3.11 6.72 -20.84
CA GLY A 133 -2.64 7.65 -21.86
C GLY A 133 -1.73 8.75 -21.31
N ALA A 134 -2.01 9.28 -20.11
CA ALA A 134 -1.13 10.25 -19.45
C ALA A 134 0.24 9.63 -19.09
N VAL A 135 0.25 8.37 -18.63
CA VAL A 135 1.50 7.63 -18.37
C VAL A 135 2.27 7.38 -19.67
N GLU A 136 1.60 6.99 -20.75
CA GLU A 136 2.21 6.77 -22.07
C GLU A 136 2.81 8.05 -22.67
N ARG A 137 2.17 9.20 -22.45
CA ARG A 137 2.69 10.52 -22.87
C ARG A 137 3.76 11.11 -21.92
N GLY A 138 4.06 10.44 -20.81
CA GLY A 138 5.01 10.93 -19.81
C GLY A 138 4.48 12.07 -18.93
N GLU A 139 3.18 12.35 -18.96
CA GLU A 139 2.51 13.31 -18.08
C GLU A 139 2.35 12.76 -16.66
N ALA A 140 2.34 11.43 -16.52
CA ALA A 140 2.37 10.71 -15.26
C ALA A 140 3.47 9.63 -15.29
N THR A 141 3.97 9.29 -14.12
CA THR A 141 4.99 8.27 -13.91
C THR A 141 4.40 6.87 -13.98
N GLY A 142 3.25 6.66 -13.34
CA GLY A 142 2.60 5.35 -13.23
C GLY A 142 3.12 4.55 -12.03
N TRP A 143 3.17 5.17 -10.85
CA TRP A 143 3.69 4.51 -9.65
C TRP A 143 2.79 3.35 -9.19
N HIS A 144 3.37 2.25 -8.72
CA HIS A 144 2.60 1.06 -8.33
C HIS A 144 1.54 1.35 -7.25
N MET A 145 1.81 2.23 -6.27
CA MET A 145 0.84 2.60 -5.24
C MET A 145 -0.34 3.40 -5.80
N VAL A 146 -0.11 4.27 -6.78
CA VAL A 146 -1.18 5.02 -7.47
C VAL A 146 -2.02 4.05 -8.30
N VAL A 147 -1.36 3.18 -9.07
CA VAL A 147 -2.02 2.16 -9.90
C VAL A 147 -2.84 1.21 -9.03
N PHE A 148 -2.32 0.79 -7.88
CA PHE A 148 -3.04 -0.05 -6.93
C PHE A 148 -4.33 0.62 -6.44
N GLY A 149 -4.29 1.91 -6.07
CA GLY A 149 -5.49 2.66 -5.69
C GLY A 149 -6.52 2.78 -6.82
N VAL A 150 -6.07 3.03 -8.05
CA VAL A 150 -6.94 3.05 -9.25
C VAL A 150 -7.61 1.70 -9.46
N LEU A 151 -6.90 0.60 -9.25
CA LEU A 151 -7.42 -0.75 -9.45
C LEU A 151 -8.40 -1.17 -8.35
N LEU A 152 -8.14 -0.78 -7.09
CA LEU A 152 -9.13 -0.95 -6.01
C LEU A 152 -10.45 -0.27 -6.39
N ALA A 153 -10.40 0.95 -6.94
CA ALA A 153 -11.57 1.68 -7.40
C ALA A 153 -12.23 0.98 -8.60
N LEU A 154 -11.45 0.54 -9.58
CA LEU A 154 -11.96 -0.11 -10.80
C LEU A 154 -12.68 -1.43 -10.52
N PHE A 155 -12.18 -2.22 -9.58
CA PHE A 155 -12.77 -3.50 -9.18
C PHE A 155 -13.77 -3.37 -8.02
N SER A 156 -14.12 -2.15 -7.61
CA SER A 156 -15.04 -1.88 -6.50
C SER A 156 -14.61 -2.57 -5.20
N MET A 157 -13.31 -2.65 -4.96
CA MET A 157 -12.74 -3.30 -3.79
C MET A 157 -12.88 -2.40 -2.56
N PRO A 158 -13.18 -2.96 -1.37
CA PRO A 158 -13.23 -2.18 -0.14
C PRO A 158 -11.87 -1.55 0.18
N LEU A 159 -11.80 -0.23 0.19
CA LEU A 159 -10.55 0.53 0.34
C LEU A 159 -9.78 0.14 1.62
N ARG A 160 -10.46 0.04 2.76
CA ARG A 160 -9.83 -0.36 4.04
C ARG A 160 -9.07 -1.68 3.91
N GLN A 161 -9.67 -2.65 3.24
CA GLN A 161 -9.10 -3.99 3.08
C GLN A 161 -7.99 -4.00 2.05
N GLY A 162 -8.13 -3.22 0.97
CA GLY A 162 -7.05 -2.95 0.03
C GLY A 162 -5.80 -2.36 0.71
N LEU A 163 -5.97 -1.36 1.59
CA LEU A 163 -4.85 -0.75 2.31
C LEU A 163 -4.17 -1.71 3.28
N VAL A 164 -4.94 -2.47 4.06
CA VAL A 164 -4.39 -3.46 5.00
C VAL A 164 -3.65 -4.55 4.25
N HIS A 165 -4.23 -5.08 3.17
CA HIS A 165 -3.59 -6.07 2.33
C HIS A 165 -2.26 -5.56 1.75
N PHE A 166 -2.27 -4.35 1.17
CA PHE A 166 -1.08 -3.73 0.62
C PHE A 166 0.02 -3.59 1.68
N ALA A 167 -0.31 -3.05 2.86
CA ALA A 167 0.65 -2.83 3.94
C ALA A 167 1.32 -4.12 4.40
N ILE A 168 0.54 -5.17 4.61
CA ILE A 168 1.04 -6.46 5.06
C ILE A 168 1.91 -7.11 3.98
N GLN A 169 1.47 -7.08 2.73
CA GLN A 169 2.26 -7.65 1.62
C GLN A 169 3.57 -6.90 1.42
N ALA A 170 3.57 -5.57 1.44
CA ALA A 170 4.78 -4.78 1.23
C ALA A 170 5.83 -5.04 2.32
N GLN A 171 5.43 -5.11 3.59
CA GLN A 171 6.33 -5.48 4.70
C GLN A 171 6.86 -6.91 4.57
N ARG A 172 6.01 -7.86 4.15
CA ARG A 172 6.44 -9.25 3.91
C ARG A 172 7.43 -9.35 2.75
N GLN A 173 7.24 -8.57 1.69
CA GLN A 173 8.18 -8.54 0.57
C GLN A 173 9.55 -8.01 1.01
N VAL A 174 9.58 -6.92 1.79
CA VAL A 174 10.82 -6.41 2.39
C VAL A 174 11.48 -7.49 3.23
N LEU A 175 10.74 -8.12 4.15
CA LEU A 175 11.25 -9.15 5.04
C LEU A 175 11.81 -10.32 4.24
N ASN A 176 11.08 -10.85 3.27
CA ASN A 176 11.50 -12.00 2.46
C ASN A 176 12.66 -11.68 1.51
N SER A 177 12.90 -10.41 1.18
CA SER A 177 14.01 -10.00 0.30
C SER A 177 15.32 -9.80 1.07
N ALA A 178 15.28 -9.71 2.40
CA ALA A 178 16.46 -9.40 3.21
C ALA A 178 17.42 -10.61 3.31
N PRO A 179 18.73 -10.45 3.08
CA PRO A 179 19.68 -11.57 3.10
C PRO A 179 19.72 -12.33 4.43
N VAL A 180 19.45 -11.65 5.54
CA VAL A 180 19.45 -12.27 6.87
C VAL A 180 18.24 -13.20 7.10
N THR A 181 17.20 -13.09 6.28
CA THR A 181 15.93 -13.81 6.48
C THR A 181 16.04 -15.32 6.35
N ASP A 182 17.00 -15.81 5.56
CA ASP A 182 17.28 -17.24 5.42
C ASP A 182 17.87 -17.87 6.71
N ARG A 183 18.36 -17.03 7.63
CA ARG A 183 18.94 -17.45 8.90
C ARG A 183 17.94 -17.39 10.06
N LEU A 184 16.73 -16.88 9.82
CA LEU A 184 15.69 -16.77 10.82
C LEU A 184 14.99 -18.10 11.04
N THR A 185 14.77 -18.46 12.29
CA THR A 185 13.82 -19.53 12.66
C THR A 185 12.38 -19.11 12.32
N LEU A 186 11.48 -20.09 12.21
CA LEU A 186 10.05 -19.83 11.99
C LEU A 186 9.43 -18.96 13.09
N SER A 187 9.90 -19.11 14.34
CA SER A 187 9.44 -18.32 15.48
C SER A 187 9.88 -16.86 15.36
N GLU A 188 11.16 -16.61 15.04
CA GLU A 188 11.68 -15.25 14.85
C GLU A 188 11.02 -14.54 13.67
N ARG A 189 10.82 -15.26 12.56
CA ARG A 189 10.10 -14.73 11.39
C ARG A 189 8.66 -14.35 11.75
N SER A 190 7.94 -15.24 12.43
CA SER A 190 6.57 -14.99 12.87
C SER A 190 6.48 -13.78 13.80
N ARG A 191 7.44 -13.64 14.72
CA ARG A 191 7.52 -12.50 15.64
C ARG A 191 7.76 -11.19 14.92
N LEU A 192 8.71 -11.14 13.97
CA LEU A 192 8.96 -9.95 13.16
C LEU A 192 7.74 -9.54 12.33
N CYS A 193 7.04 -10.51 11.72
CA CYS A 193 5.79 -10.25 11.02
C CYS A 193 4.73 -9.63 11.95
N ALA A 194 4.52 -10.22 13.14
CA ALA A 194 3.54 -9.70 14.10
C ALA A 194 3.86 -8.27 14.57
N GLU A 195 5.14 -7.97 14.81
CA GLU A 195 5.60 -6.62 15.19
C GLU A 195 5.37 -5.59 14.08
N CYS A 196 5.53 -6.00 12.82
CA CYS A 196 5.28 -5.15 11.64
C CYS A 196 3.79 -4.95 11.37
N ASP A 197 2.98 -5.99 11.54
CA ASP A 197 1.55 -5.99 11.21
C ASP A 197 0.70 -5.30 12.30
N ALA A 198 1.10 -5.38 13.58
CA ALA A 198 0.37 -4.82 14.71
C ALA A 198 -0.10 -3.34 14.55
N PRO A 199 0.74 -2.39 14.09
CA PRO A 199 0.32 -0.98 13.95
C PRO A 199 -0.51 -0.68 12.68
N VAL A 200 -0.61 -1.63 11.73
CA VAL A 200 -1.24 -1.39 10.41
C VAL A 200 -2.72 -1.01 10.56
N GLY A 201 -3.47 -1.75 11.39
CA GLY A 201 -4.91 -1.49 11.58
C GLY A 201 -5.19 -0.08 12.09
N ALA A 202 -4.43 0.37 13.09
CA ALA A 202 -4.54 1.72 13.65
C ALA A 202 -4.11 2.80 12.64
N ALA A 203 -3.09 2.55 11.83
CA ALA A 203 -2.68 3.47 10.77
C ALA A 203 -3.75 3.63 9.70
N VAL A 204 -4.33 2.52 9.23
CA VAL A 204 -5.44 2.56 8.26
C VAL A 204 -6.68 3.25 8.83
N GLN A 205 -6.98 3.04 10.12
CA GLN A 205 -8.09 3.73 10.78
C GLN A 205 -7.90 5.26 10.82
N ARG A 206 -6.66 5.74 10.99
CA ARG A 206 -6.36 7.19 10.93
C ARG A 206 -6.51 7.76 9.53
N LEU A 207 -6.22 6.96 8.49
CA LEU A 207 -6.33 7.38 7.09
C LEU A 207 -7.77 7.34 6.57
N ILE A 208 -8.57 6.40 7.07
CA ILE A 208 -9.97 6.24 6.73
C ILE A 208 -10.76 6.30 8.04
N PRO A 209 -11.08 7.52 8.53
CA PRO A 209 -11.95 7.64 9.68
C PRO A 209 -13.25 6.90 9.39
N ALA A 210 -13.74 6.14 10.38
CA ALA A 210 -15.02 5.48 10.27
C ALA A 210 -16.11 6.51 9.92
N PHE A 211 -17.06 6.11 9.07
CA PHE A 211 -18.28 6.89 8.90
C PHE A 211 -18.93 7.07 10.28
N VAL A 212 -18.95 8.30 10.78
CA VAL A 212 -19.76 8.67 11.94
C VAL A 212 -21.10 9.12 11.38
N PRO A 213 -22.19 8.36 11.55
CA PRO A 213 -23.51 8.84 11.15
C PRO A 213 -23.78 10.14 11.90
N ARG A 214 -24.07 11.22 11.18
CA ARG A 214 -24.65 12.41 11.82
C ARG A 214 -26.02 12.00 12.34
N VAL A 215 -26.15 11.87 13.65
CA VAL A 215 -27.47 11.85 14.30
C VAL A 215 -28.10 13.20 13.99
N VAL A 216 -29.07 13.22 13.07
CA VAL A 216 -29.93 14.38 12.86
C VAL A 216 -30.73 14.51 14.16
N GLN A 217 -30.35 15.45 15.01
CA GLN A 217 -31.18 15.83 16.15
C GLN A 217 -32.46 16.45 15.56
N ALA A 218 -33.57 15.71 15.66
CA ALA A 218 -34.88 16.28 15.45
C ALA A 218 -35.12 17.29 16.59
N SER A 219 -35.22 18.57 16.23
CA SER A 219 -35.70 19.60 17.16
C SER A 219 -37.18 19.38 17.46
N PRO A 220 -37.63 19.67 18.70
CA PRO A 220 -38.99 19.44 19.17
C PRO A 220 -40.04 20.29 18.46
#